data_AF-A0A6M1E0F1-F1
#
_entry.id   AF-A0A6M1E0F1-F1
#
_cell.length_a   1.000
_cell.length_b   1.000
_cell.length_c   1.000
_cell.angle_alpha   90.00
_cell.angle_beta   90.00
_cell.angle_gamma   90.00
#
_symmetry.space_group_name_H-M   'P 1'
#
loop_
_entity.id
_entity.type
_entity.pdbx_description
1 polymer ?
#
loop_
_entity_poly.entity_id
_entity_poly.type
_entity_poly.pdbx_seq_one_letter_code
_entity_poly.pdbx_strand_id
1 'polypeptide(L)'
;MSVDSIILEGPYNRVILSVDRVSTGWFEYDTFTKVGVNQQIQVTIPEDTPEELYDLIVKSGDETNISKRSVKVLKAYRNPHRFIHISDPHISRQWVGSPDQGYAKELELLDRFIEVANIIHPEYIIVTGDIIHDYTRFNADSLGWGGVVRSGFDNPPLAEEKYNNYFEGANGFSGVYGFNAPVFSIPGNHDFYGPKSDDYPAKAAQWNRLMGKRVYGFSYLDTRIIGADDYLGDPVIDIPNHAPMSGLQGRLLDSFLHTAGHGKIRIMAQHRPDRVDTAFVDRHKIHILLNGHNHRPHQSFVGSTPTLNIRPGAVCRSGEIAKWKKTLGFFRIFTIDSDTFQYSPPLRFCKNPTAAYDELIMNLTLDFKWDNTGQATFNEARITNDFDIDLPNCNIRFVMAKGKYKVSEGTIYQIIETSEYTVLDVRVDAGAQSSKEVTVTKQ
;
A
#
# COMPACT_ATOMS: atom_id res chain seq x y z
N MET A 1 -14.52 8.53 -28.13
CA MET A 1 -14.55 7.06 -28.10
C MET A 1 -15.70 6.66 -27.19
N SER A 2 -16.59 5.75 -27.60
CA SER A 2 -17.69 5.29 -26.75
C SER A 2 -17.17 4.27 -25.74
N VAL A 3 -17.54 4.39 -24.48
CA VAL A 3 -17.25 3.37 -23.46
C VAL A 3 -18.26 2.24 -23.64
N ASP A 4 -17.80 1.03 -23.95
CA ASP A 4 -18.66 -0.11 -24.22
C ASP A 4 -19.04 -0.85 -22.94
N SER A 5 -18.08 -0.99 -22.01
CA SER A 5 -18.33 -1.56 -20.70
C SER A 5 -17.26 -1.14 -19.69
N ILE A 6 -17.68 -1.10 -18.42
CA ILE A 6 -16.78 -0.96 -17.27
C ILE A 6 -17.03 -2.17 -16.38
N ILE A 7 -15.97 -2.85 -15.98
CA ILE A 7 -16.03 -4.08 -15.20
C ILE A 7 -15.12 -3.94 -13.98
N LEU A 8 -15.61 -4.38 -12.83
CA LEU A 8 -14.80 -4.69 -11.67
C LEU A 8 -14.54 -6.20 -11.66
N GLU A 9 -13.27 -6.59 -11.65
CA GLU A 9 -12.86 -7.99 -11.61
C GLU A 9 -12.07 -8.26 -10.32
N GLY A 10 -12.64 -9.12 -9.48
CA GLY A 10 -12.07 -9.51 -8.19
C GLY A 10 -11.67 -10.99 -8.22
N PRO A 11 -11.04 -11.49 -7.15
CA PRO A 11 -10.51 -12.86 -7.14
C PRO A 11 -11.59 -13.95 -7.31
N TYR A 12 -12.82 -13.67 -6.87
CA TYR A 12 -13.92 -14.65 -6.85
C TYR A 12 -15.22 -14.11 -7.45
N ASN A 13 -15.21 -12.90 -8.01
CA ASN A 13 -16.41 -12.27 -8.51
C ASN A 13 -16.10 -11.24 -9.60
N ARG A 14 -17.09 -10.98 -10.44
CA ARG A 14 -17.00 -10.04 -11.55
C ARG A 14 -18.29 -9.24 -11.66
N VAL A 15 -18.18 -7.91 -11.69
CA VAL A 15 -19.32 -6.99 -11.68
C VAL A 15 -19.24 -6.09 -12.90
N ILE A 16 -20.30 -6.07 -13.70
CA ILE A 16 -20.44 -5.14 -14.82
C ILE A 16 -21.11 -3.88 -14.28
N LEU A 17 -20.46 -2.74 -14.46
CA LEU A 17 -20.93 -1.44 -13.98
C LEU A 17 -21.74 -0.73 -15.06
N SER A 18 -22.79 -0.04 -14.62
CA SER A 18 -23.52 0.89 -15.47
C SER A 18 -22.75 2.20 -15.59
N VAL A 19 -22.64 2.71 -16.81
CA VAL A 19 -22.06 4.03 -17.07
C VAL A 19 -23.14 5.08 -16.86
N ASP A 20 -23.00 5.89 -15.82
CA ASP A 20 -23.97 6.95 -15.51
C ASP A 20 -23.75 8.15 -16.43
N ARG A 21 -22.48 8.51 -16.65
CA ARG A 21 -22.11 9.68 -17.45
C ARG A 21 -20.69 9.57 -17.98
N VAL A 22 -20.50 10.01 -19.23
CA VAL A 22 -19.18 10.29 -19.82
C VAL A 22 -19.10 11.77 -20.12
N SER A 23 -18.13 12.47 -19.53
CA SER A 23 -17.85 13.88 -19.80
C SER A 23 -16.58 13.98 -20.63
N THR A 24 -16.64 14.67 -21.77
CA THR A 24 -15.49 14.92 -22.65
C THR A 24 -14.99 16.34 -22.44
N GLY A 25 -13.69 16.48 -22.24
CA GLY A 25 -13.05 17.76 -21.94
C GLY A 25 -11.62 17.56 -21.45
N TRP A 26 -10.88 18.62 -21.19
CA TRP A 26 -9.56 18.51 -20.57
C TRP A 26 -9.67 18.51 -19.05
N PHE A 27 -9.26 17.42 -18.40
CA PHE A 27 -9.27 17.26 -16.95
C PHE A 27 -7.83 17.12 -16.44
N GLU A 28 -7.20 18.25 -16.09
CA GLU A 28 -5.86 18.29 -15.47
C GLU A 28 -5.89 17.61 -14.10
N TYR A 29 -5.01 16.63 -13.89
CA TYR A 29 -4.90 15.92 -12.61
C TYR A 29 -3.57 16.16 -11.90
N ASP A 30 -2.55 16.67 -12.59
CA ASP A 30 -1.30 17.14 -11.99
C ASP A 30 -0.94 18.53 -12.50
N THR A 31 -0.97 19.50 -11.58
CA THR A 31 -0.76 20.91 -11.95
C THR A 31 0.70 21.26 -12.21
N PHE A 32 1.64 20.43 -11.75
CA PHE A 32 3.06 20.68 -11.93
C PHE A 32 3.53 20.25 -13.33
N THR A 33 3.19 19.03 -13.76
CA THR A 33 3.54 18.54 -15.11
C THR A 33 2.50 18.85 -16.18
N LYS A 34 1.34 19.42 -15.80
CA LYS A 34 0.21 19.70 -16.70
C LYS A 34 -0.36 18.45 -17.37
N VAL A 35 -0.26 17.30 -16.71
CA VAL A 35 -0.86 16.07 -17.22
C VAL A 35 -2.35 16.04 -16.85
N GLY A 36 -3.15 15.56 -17.80
CA GLY A 36 -4.59 15.44 -17.68
C GLY A 36 -5.13 14.29 -18.52
N VAL A 37 -6.43 14.06 -18.39
CA VAL A 37 -7.19 13.11 -19.20
C VAL A 37 -8.23 13.86 -20.04
N ASN A 38 -8.65 13.27 -21.15
CA ASN A 38 -9.64 13.88 -22.05
C ASN A 38 -11.09 13.44 -21.79
N GLN A 39 -11.29 12.52 -20.84
CA GLN A 39 -12.59 11.99 -20.46
C GLN A 39 -12.66 11.77 -18.94
N GLN A 40 -13.81 12.05 -18.38
CA GLN A 40 -14.19 11.68 -17.01
C GLN A 40 -15.42 10.79 -17.09
N ILE A 41 -15.31 9.57 -16.56
CA ILE A 41 -16.39 8.58 -16.55
C ILE A 41 -16.92 8.45 -15.12
N GLN A 42 -18.24 8.51 -14.99
CA GLN A 42 -18.95 8.28 -13.74
C GLN A 42 -19.73 6.97 -13.83
N VAL A 43 -19.59 6.16 -12.80
CA VAL A 43 -20.24 4.85 -12.66
C VAL A 43 -20.81 4.70 -11.26
N THR A 44 -21.81 3.85 -11.13
CA THR A 44 -22.39 3.46 -9.85
C THR A 44 -22.05 2.01 -9.56
N ILE A 45 -21.55 1.75 -8.35
CA ILE A 45 -21.28 0.39 -7.86
C ILE A 45 -22.59 -0.21 -7.33
N PRO A 46 -23.03 -1.39 -7.81
CA PRO A 46 -24.21 -2.08 -7.27
C PRO A 46 -24.06 -2.38 -5.78
N GLU A 47 -25.15 -2.23 -5.01
CA GLU A 47 -25.16 -2.40 -3.54
C GLU A 47 -24.80 -3.83 -3.09
N ASP A 48 -25.06 -4.83 -3.92
CA ASP A 48 -24.73 -6.24 -3.68
C ASP A 48 -23.30 -6.62 -4.07
N THR A 49 -22.50 -5.67 -4.56
CA THR A 49 -21.08 -5.91 -4.89
C THR A 49 -20.31 -6.34 -3.64
N PRO A 50 -19.62 -7.50 -3.66
CA PRO A 50 -18.79 -7.92 -2.54
C PRO A 50 -17.70 -6.89 -2.18
N GLU A 51 -17.31 -6.87 -0.92
CA GLU A 51 -16.14 -6.12 -0.47
C GLU A 51 -14.87 -6.85 -0.89
N GLU A 52 -14.22 -6.37 -1.95
CA GLU A 52 -12.91 -6.82 -2.44
C GLU A 52 -12.11 -5.63 -2.98
N LEU A 53 -10.82 -5.89 -3.23
CA LEU A 53 -9.97 -5.02 -4.03
C LEU A 53 -9.97 -5.52 -5.48
N TYR A 54 -10.59 -4.74 -6.35
CA TYR A 54 -10.88 -5.06 -7.75
C TYR A 54 -9.87 -4.47 -8.72
N ASP A 55 -9.65 -5.19 -9.81
CA ASP A 55 -9.16 -4.62 -11.05
C ASP A 55 -10.30 -3.83 -11.71
N LEU A 56 -9.98 -2.64 -12.24
CA LEU A 56 -10.88 -1.84 -13.05
C LEU A 56 -10.56 -2.07 -14.52
N ILE A 57 -11.52 -2.59 -15.27
CA ILE A 57 -11.39 -2.87 -16.70
C ILE A 57 -12.34 -1.95 -17.46
N VAL A 58 -11.80 -1.13 -18.36
CA VAL A 58 -12.56 -0.23 -19.23
C VAL A 58 -12.38 -0.69 -20.68
N LYS A 59 -13.50 -1.00 -21.35
CA LYS A 59 -13.52 -1.37 -22.77
C LYS A 59 -14.10 -0.24 -23.61
N SER A 60 -13.41 0.10 -24.69
CA SER A 60 -13.82 1.18 -25.60
C SER A 60 -13.38 0.87 -27.03
N GLY A 61 -14.32 0.56 -27.90
CA GLY A 61 -14.04 -0.01 -29.22
C GLY A 61 -13.26 -1.32 -29.09
N ASP A 62 -12.12 -1.39 -29.78
CA ASP A 62 -11.23 -2.56 -29.75
C ASP A 62 -10.17 -2.48 -28.63
N GLU A 63 -10.20 -1.45 -27.79
CA GLU A 63 -9.23 -1.25 -26.70
C GLU A 63 -9.76 -1.77 -25.36
N THR A 64 -8.89 -2.43 -24.60
CA THR A 64 -9.13 -2.83 -23.21
C THR A 64 -8.04 -2.24 -22.33
N ASN A 65 -8.42 -1.37 -21.41
CA ASN A 65 -7.53 -0.77 -20.43
C ASN A 65 -7.80 -1.39 -19.06
N ILE A 66 -6.74 -1.83 -18.36
CA ILE A 66 -6.83 -2.49 -17.06
C ILE A 66 -6.02 -1.70 -16.05
N SER A 67 -6.67 -1.28 -14.96
CA SER A 67 -6.03 -0.77 -13.75
C SER A 67 -6.15 -1.82 -12.66
N LYS A 68 -5.13 -2.65 -12.51
CA LYS A 68 -5.10 -3.73 -11.53
C LYS A 68 -5.21 -3.19 -10.10
N ARG A 69 -5.98 -3.88 -9.25
CA ARG A 69 -6.13 -3.62 -7.81
C ARG A 69 -6.37 -2.14 -7.46
N SER A 70 -7.19 -1.45 -8.25
CA SER A 70 -7.34 0.00 -8.19
C SER A 70 -8.64 0.48 -7.53
N VAL A 71 -9.61 -0.41 -7.32
CA VAL A 71 -10.92 -0.07 -6.73
C VAL A 71 -11.22 -0.97 -5.55
N LYS A 72 -11.19 -0.42 -4.33
CA LYS A 72 -11.68 -1.10 -3.13
C LYS A 72 -13.17 -0.80 -2.97
N VAL A 73 -14.01 -1.81 -3.04
CA VAL A 73 -15.43 -1.70 -2.63
C VAL A 73 -15.52 -2.02 -1.15
N LEU A 74 -16.33 -1.26 -0.41
CA LEU A 74 -16.59 -1.46 1.02
C LEU A 74 -18.11 -1.62 1.20
N LYS A 75 -18.55 -2.61 1.98
CA LYS A 75 -19.97 -2.71 2.34
C LYS A 75 -20.39 -1.61 3.31
N ALA A 76 -19.49 -1.27 4.22
CA ALA A 76 -19.62 -0.16 5.14
C ALA A 76 -18.22 0.29 5.54
N TYR A 77 -18.07 1.59 5.78
CA TYR A 77 -16.88 2.06 6.45
C TYR A 77 -16.88 1.63 7.92
N ARG A 78 -15.71 1.35 8.48
CA ARG A 78 -15.56 0.82 9.85
C ARG A 78 -15.13 1.89 10.84
N ASN A 79 -15.71 1.86 12.04
CA ASN A 79 -15.24 2.62 13.21
C ASN A 79 -15.24 1.70 14.45
N PRO A 80 -14.10 1.44 15.10
CA PRO A 80 -12.76 1.89 14.71
C PRO A 80 -12.31 1.28 13.37
N HIS A 81 -11.48 2.01 12.62
CA HIS A 81 -10.76 1.47 11.45
C HIS A 81 -9.26 1.42 11.69
N ARG A 82 -8.56 0.58 10.92
CA ARG A 82 -7.11 0.42 11.01
C ARG A 82 -6.43 0.61 9.69
N PHE A 83 -5.22 1.17 9.73
CA PHE A 83 -4.33 1.21 8.58
C PHE A 83 -2.92 0.80 8.97
N ILE A 84 -2.14 0.38 7.96
CA ILE A 84 -0.74 0.07 8.15
C ILE A 84 0.13 1.16 7.51
N HIS A 85 1.20 1.54 8.21
CA HIS A 85 2.26 2.39 7.69
C HIS A 85 3.53 1.57 7.47
N ILE A 86 3.99 1.55 6.22
CA ILE A 86 5.31 1.06 5.82
C ILE A 86 6.08 2.15 5.09
N SER A 87 7.39 1.93 4.95
CA SER A 87 8.26 2.86 4.25
C SER A 87 9.47 2.16 3.70
N ASP A 88 10.12 2.79 2.73
CA ASP A 88 11.45 2.42 2.25
C ASP A 88 11.54 0.93 1.84
N PRO A 89 10.64 0.42 0.97
CA PRO A 89 10.82 -0.92 0.42
C PRO A 89 12.09 -1.03 -0.45
N HIS A 90 12.52 0.05 -1.11
CA HIS A 90 13.73 0.09 -1.96
C HIS A 90 13.77 -1.05 -2.98
N ILE A 91 12.64 -1.37 -3.60
CA ILE A 91 12.55 -2.42 -4.61
C ILE A 91 13.57 -2.13 -5.70
N SER A 92 14.34 -3.14 -6.11
CA SER A 92 15.39 -3.09 -7.15
C SER A 92 16.74 -2.52 -6.72
N ARG A 93 16.95 -2.25 -5.43
CA ARG A 93 18.29 -1.89 -4.94
C ARG A 93 19.26 -3.03 -5.21
N GLN A 94 18.87 -4.27 -4.97
CA GLN A 94 19.59 -5.48 -5.39
C GLN A 94 18.79 -6.28 -6.42
N TRP A 95 19.50 -6.82 -7.40
CA TRP A 95 18.93 -7.60 -8.48
C TRP A 95 19.53 -9.01 -8.52
N VAL A 96 18.65 -10.01 -8.58
CA VAL A 96 19.00 -11.41 -8.71
C VAL A 96 18.75 -11.85 -10.14
N GLY A 97 19.75 -12.45 -10.78
CA GLY A 97 19.67 -12.89 -12.18
C GLY A 97 20.23 -11.87 -13.17
N SER A 98 19.93 -12.07 -14.45
CA SER A 98 20.32 -11.14 -15.51
C SER A 98 19.48 -9.86 -15.47
N PRO A 99 19.94 -8.76 -16.08
CA PRO A 99 19.15 -7.53 -16.14
C PRO A 99 17.74 -7.72 -16.73
N ASP A 100 17.60 -8.58 -17.75
CA ASP A 100 16.34 -8.72 -18.51
C ASP A 100 15.41 -9.82 -17.97
N GLN A 101 15.92 -10.76 -17.16
CA GLN A 101 15.15 -11.91 -16.65
C GLN A 101 15.25 -12.08 -15.13
N GLY A 102 15.83 -11.10 -14.45
CA GLY A 102 15.98 -11.12 -13.01
C GLY A 102 14.82 -10.48 -12.26
N TYR A 103 15.00 -10.34 -10.95
CA TYR A 103 14.01 -9.72 -10.07
C TYR A 103 14.69 -8.94 -8.93
N ALA A 104 13.93 -8.03 -8.33
CA ALA A 104 14.34 -7.30 -7.14
C ALA A 104 14.37 -8.21 -5.90
N LYS A 105 15.53 -8.33 -5.24
CA LYS A 105 15.70 -9.19 -4.06
C LYS A 105 14.74 -8.82 -2.92
N GLU A 106 14.36 -7.55 -2.83
CA GLU A 106 13.45 -7.02 -1.81
C GLU A 106 12.03 -7.62 -1.88
N LEU A 107 11.64 -8.22 -3.03
CA LEU A 107 10.35 -8.89 -3.17
C LEU A 107 10.20 -10.08 -2.23
N GLU A 108 11.28 -10.78 -1.89
CA GLU A 108 11.23 -11.90 -0.94
C GLU A 108 10.70 -11.48 0.43
N LEU A 109 11.11 -10.30 0.90
CA LEU A 109 10.66 -9.74 2.18
C LEU A 109 9.30 -9.06 2.05
N LEU A 110 9.03 -8.40 0.92
CA LEU A 110 7.72 -7.78 0.67
C LEU A 110 6.61 -8.84 0.63
N ASP A 111 6.86 -9.97 -0.04
CA ASP A 111 5.90 -11.08 -0.16
C ASP A 111 5.50 -11.65 1.20
N ARG A 112 6.49 -11.92 2.08
CA ARG A 112 6.21 -12.32 3.47
C ARG A 112 5.48 -11.26 4.28
N PHE A 113 5.77 -9.98 4.05
CA PHE A 113 5.03 -8.91 4.71
C PHE A 113 3.58 -8.82 4.22
N ILE A 114 3.32 -9.08 2.93
CA ILE A 114 1.98 -9.13 2.35
C ILE A 114 1.13 -10.20 3.06
N GLU A 115 1.68 -11.38 3.33
CA GLU A 115 0.98 -12.42 4.12
C GLU A 115 0.51 -11.87 5.48
N VAL A 116 1.41 -11.23 6.22
CA VAL A 116 1.11 -10.63 7.54
C VAL A 116 0.06 -9.53 7.43
N ALA A 117 0.20 -8.61 6.47
CA ALA A 117 -0.75 -7.53 6.27
C ALA A 117 -2.14 -8.04 5.88
N ASN A 118 -2.21 -9.09 5.06
CA ASN A 118 -3.48 -9.70 4.65
C ASN A 118 -4.22 -10.38 5.81
N ILE A 119 -3.49 -10.95 6.78
CA ILE A 119 -4.07 -11.49 8.02
C ILE A 119 -4.59 -10.35 8.91
N ILE A 120 -3.79 -9.29 9.11
CA ILE A 120 -4.19 -8.11 9.89
C ILE A 120 -5.43 -7.45 9.28
N HIS A 121 -5.53 -7.47 7.95
CA HIS A 121 -6.60 -6.88 7.16
C HIS A 121 -6.86 -5.41 7.51
N PRO A 122 -5.91 -4.51 7.20
CA PRO A 122 -6.15 -3.08 7.33
C PRO A 122 -7.15 -2.59 6.27
N GLU A 123 -7.76 -1.42 6.51
CA GLU A 123 -8.62 -0.76 5.52
C GLU A 123 -7.83 -0.18 4.35
N TYR A 124 -6.59 0.23 4.62
CA TYR A 124 -5.64 0.74 3.64
C TYR A 124 -4.20 0.67 4.17
N ILE A 125 -3.24 0.76 3.26
CA ILE A 125 -1.80 0.80 3.57
C ILE A 125 -1.23 2.11 3.01
N ILE A 126 -0.39 2.78 3.79
CA ILE A 126 0.33 3.98 3.36
C ILE A 126 1.83 3.66 3.26
N VAL A 127 2.43 3.99 2.11
CA VAL A 127 3.87 3.80 1.82
C VAL A 127 4.55 5.16 1.66
N THR A 128 5.41 5.53 2.61
CA THR A 128 6.06 6.86 2.63
C THR A 128 7.37 6.91 1.85
N GLY A 129 7.34 6.60 0.55
CA GLY A 129 8.45 6.82 -0.38
C GLY A 129 9.59 5.81 -0.33
N ASP A 130 10.53 6.02 -1.25
CA ASP A 130 11.62 5.10 -1.61
C ASP A 130 11.07 3.72 -1.96
N ILE A 131 10.08 3.74 -2.84
CA ILE A 131 9.43 2.60 -3.47
C ILE A 131 10.46 1.77 -4.25
N ILE A 132 11.13 2.42 -5.19
CA ILE A 132 12.24 1.84 -5.95
C ILE A 132 13.57 2.45 -5.49
N HIS A 133 14.67 2.03 -6.13
CA HIS A 133 15.98 2.64 -5.91
C HIS A 133 16.50 3.31 -7.19
N ASP A 134 17.16 4.47 -7.04
CA ASP A 134 17.79 5.27 -8.10
C ASP A 134 19.03 4.61 -8.73
N TYR A 135 19.45 3.45 -8.22
CA TYR A 135 20.45 2.57 -8.82
C TYR A 135 20.05 1.10 -8.60
N THR A 136 20.71 0.19 -9.30
CA THR A 136 20.58 -1.26 -9.07
C THR A 136 21.94 -1.90 -8.90
N ARG A 137 22.05 -2.80 -7.92
CA ARG A 137 23.25 -3.57 -7.60
C ARG A 137 23.08 -5.02 -8.02
N PHE A 138 24.00 -5.49 -8.85
CA PHE A 138 24.12 -6.88 -9.28
C PHE A 138 25.25 -7.57 -8.53
N ASN A 139 25.10 -8.88 -8.29
CA ASN A 139 26.13 -9.72 -7.66
C ASN A 139 26.60 -9.14 -6.32
N ALA A 140 25.65 -8.71 -5.48
CA ALA A 140 25.98 -8.21 -4.15
C ALA A 140 26.69 -9.30 -3.33
N ASP A 141 27.65 -8.90 -2.51
CA ASP A 141 28.33 -9.81 -1.58
C ASP A 141 27.40 -10.25 -0.43
N SER A 142 27.90 -11.09 0.47
CA SER A 142 27.15 -11.57 1.64
C SER A 142 26.75 -10.47 2.63
N LEU A 143 27.29 -9.25 2.50
CA LEU A 143 26.89 -8.08 3.27
C LEU A 143 25.84 -7.22 2.54
N GLY A 144 25.62 -7.49 1.25
CA GLY A 144 24.69 -6.78 0.39
C GLY A 144 25.20 -5.43 -0.13
N TRP A 145 26.52 -5.21 -0.13
CA TRP A 145 27.17 -3.95 -0.55
C TRP A 145 28.23 -4.11 -1.64
N GLY A 146 28.72 -5.32 -1.90
CA GLY A 146 29.63 -5.61 -3.01
C GLY A 146 28.96 -5.56 -4.39
N GLY A 147 29.68 -6.01 -5.43
CA GLY A 147 29.10 -6.16 -6.78
C GLY A 147 29.13 -4.91 -7.66
N VAL A 148 28.38 -4.96 -8.77
CA VAL A 148 28.36 -3.93 -9.82
C VAL A 148 27.10 -3.07 -9.67
N VAL A 149 27.27 -1.75 -9.63
CA VAL A 149 26.16 -0.78 -9.59
C VAL A 149 25.88 -0.27 -11.00
N ARG A 150 24.61 -0.22 -11.37
CA ARG A 150 24.10 0.39 -12.60
C ARG A 150 23.11 1.50 -12.26
N SER A 151 23.16 2.58 -13.03
CA SER A 151 22.25 3.72 -12.94
C SER A 151 22.19 4.42 -14.29
N GLY A 152 21.13 5.19 -14.56
CA GLY A 152 20.96 5.92 -15.83
C GLY A 152 19.85 5.32 -16.69
N PHE A 153 19.32 6.15 -17.61
CA PHE A 153 18.12 5.83 -18.39
C PHE A 153 18.20 4.53 -19.20
N ASP A 154 19.38 4.21 -19.73
CA ASP A 154 19.54 3.11 -20.69
C ASP A 154 20.11 1.84 -20.05
N ASN A 155 20.23 1.81 -18.72
CA ASN A 155 20.86 0.71 -18.00
C ASN A 155 19.80 -0.18 -17.34
N PRO A 156 19.57 -1.41 -17.81
CA PRO A 156 18.56 -2.29 -17.22
C PRO A 156 18.96 -2.77 -15.81
N PRO A 157 17.98 -3.03 -14.93
CA PRO A 157 16.53 -2.80 -15.13
C PRO A 157 16.20 -1.30 -15.21
N LEU A 158 15.37 -0.92 -16.20
CA LEU A 158 14.87 0.43 -16.41
C LEU A 158 13.82 0.77 -15.35
N ALA A 159 13.37 2.02 -15.33
CA ALA A 159 12.35 2.47 -14.37
C ALA A 159 11.08 1.60 -14.46
N GLU A 160 10.66 1.27 -15.67
CA GLU A 160 9.52 0.42 -15.96
C GLU A 160 9.64 -0.97 -15.31
N GLU A 161 10.75 -1.69 -15.47
CA GLU A 161 10.90 -3.00 -14.83
C GLU A 161 10.96 -2.91 -13.30
N LYS A 162 11.57 -1.84 -12.77
CA LYS A 162 11.64 -1.59 -11.32
C LYS A 162 10.25 -1.38 -10.72
N TYR A 163 9.42 -0.55 -11.36
CA TYR A 163 8.04 -0.32 -10.93
C TYR A 163 7.14 -1.53 -11.19
N ASN A 164 7.35 -2.29 -12.27
CA ASN A 164 6.65 -3.56 -12.48
C ASN A 164 6.95 -4.56 -11.35
N ASN A 165 8.19 -4.66 -10.88
CA ASN A 165 8.52 -5.46 -9.70
C ASN A 165 7.76 -4.96 -8.46
N TYR A 166 7.70 -3.65 -8.23
CA TYR A 166 6.94 -3.11 -7.10
C TYR A 166 5.44 -3.42 -7.18
N PHE A 167 4.83 -3.29 -8.36
CA PHE A 167 3.40 -3.50 -8.55
C PHE A 167 3.01 -4.97 -8.60
N GLU A 168 3.56 -5.68 -9.59
CA GLU A 168 3.16 -7.05 -9.92
C GLU A 168 3.96 -8.09 -9.14
N GLY A 169 5.22 -7.77 -8.83
CA GLY A 169 6.19 -8.75 -8.34
C GLY A 169 6.93 -9.43 -9.49
N ALA A 170 7.70 -10.47 -9.16
CA ALA A 170 8.50 -11.24 -10.10
C ALA A 170 9.01 -12.52 -9.44
N ASN A 171 9.38 -13.52 -10.26
CA ASN A 171 9.95 -14.79 -9.80
C ASN A 171 9.09 -15.54 -8.75
N GLY A 172 7.76 -15.44 -8.87
CA GLY A 172 6.82 -16.06 -7.93
C GLY A 172 6.60 -15.29 -6.63
N PHE A 173 7.31 -14.17 -6.41
CA PHE A 173 7.07 -13.26 -5.29
C PHE A 173 6.13 -12.14 -5.68
N SER A 174 5.27 -11.74 -4.76
CA SER A 174 4.25 -10.71 -4.97
C SER A 174 4.82 -9.29 -4.84
N GLY A 175 4.35 -8.41 -5.72
CA GLY A 175 4.39 -6.96 -5.51
C GLY A 175 3.18 -6.49 -4.71
N VAL A 176 2.94 -5.18 -4.65
CA VAL A 176 1.83 -4.60 -3.87
C VAL A 176 0.44 -5.00 -4.36
N TYR A 177 0.30 -5.54 -5.57
CA TYR A 177 -0.95 -6.18 -6.00
C TYR A 177 -1.30 -7.47 -5.25
N GLY A 178 -0.39 -7.99 -4.42
CA GLY A 178 -0.65 -9.07 -3.48
C GLY A 178 -1.43 -8.65 -2.23
N PHE A 179 -1.51 -7.37 -1.90
CA PHE A 179 -2.32 -6.90 -0.77
C PHE A 179 -3.82 -7.00 -1.07
N ASN A 180 -4.61 -7.36 -0.06
CA ASN A 180 -6.08 -7.32 -0.09
C ASN A 180 -6.66 -5.94 0.29
N ALA A 181 -5.79 -5.03 0.74
CA ALA A 181 -6.09 -3.65 1.08
C ALA A 181 -5.48 -2.70 0.03
N PRO A 182 -6.15 -1.58 -0.29
CA PRO A 182 -5.60 -0.58 -1.20
C PRO A 182 -4.32 0.04 -0.61
N VAL A 183 -3.34 0.27 -1.49
CA VAL A 183 -2.03 0.83 -1.14
C VAL A 183 -1.90 2.24 -1.71
N PHE A 184 -1.57 3.18 -0.84
CA PHE A 184 -1.37 4.59 -1.17
C PHE A 184 0.08 4.97 -0.95
N SER A 185 0.77 5.29 -2.04
CA SER A 185 2.21 5.58 -2.00
C SER A 185 2.49 7.02 -2.41
N ILE A 186 3.59 7.57 -1.90
CA ILE A 186 4.10 8.90 -2.23
C ILE A 186 5.57 8.78 -2.65
N PRO A 187 6.14 9.75 -3.39
CA PRO A 187 7.54 9.69 -3.78
C PRO A 187 8.49 9.94 -2.61
N GLY A 188 9.62 9.23 -2.63
CA GLY A 188 10.82 9.50 -1.86
C GLY A 188 11.97 9.94 -2.75
N ASN A 189 13.16 10.11 -2.16
CA ASN A 189 14.29 10.66 -2.90
C ASN A 189 14.96 9.66 -3.85
N HIS A 190 14.69 8.35 -3.70
CA HIS A 190 15.24 7.30 -4.56
C HIS A 190 14.28 6.84 -5.68
N ASP A 191 13.09 7.42 -5.78
CA ASP A 191 12.03 6.94 -6.67
C ASP A 191 12.16 7.31 -8.14
N PHE A 192 13.32 7.81 -8.54
CA PHE A 192 13.58 8.27 -9.89
C PHE A 192 14.84 7.64 -10.43
N TYR A 193 14.73 6.97 -11.57
CA TYR A 193 15.82 6.23 -12.19
C TYR A 193 16.15 6.81 -13.56
N GLY A 194 17.35 7.39 -13.69
CA GLY A 194 17.81 8.03 -14.92
C GLY A 194 17.88 9.56 -14.85
N PRO A 195 16.80 10.28 -14.49
CA PRO A 195 16.82 11.74 -14.44
C PRO A 195 17.94 12.28 -13.54
N LYS A 196 18.49 13.43 -13.92
CA LYS A 196 19.50 14.13 -13.11
C LYS A 196 18.91 14.56 -11.77
N SER A 197 19.76 14.75 -10.76
CA SER A 197 19.31 15.09 -9.42
C SER A 197 18.46 16.36 -9.34
N ASP A 198 18.75 17.34 -10.22
CA ASP A 198 18.13 18.67 -10.34
C ASP A 198 17.05 18.77 -11.44
N ASP A 199 16.78 17.70 -12.18
CA ASP A 199 15.75 17.68 -13.24
C ASP A 199 14.38 17.29 -12.65
N TYR A 200 13.82 18.20 -11.84
CA TYR A 200 12.53 18.01 -11.18
C TYR A 200 11.37 17.76 -12.18
N PRO A 201 11.27 18.47 -13.33
CA PRO A 201 10.23 18.18 -14.32
C PRO A 201 10.32 16.76 -14.88
N ALA A 202 11.51 16.27 -15.25
CA ALA A 202 11.66 14.90 -15.75
C ALA A 202 11.34 13.85 -14.69
N LYS A 203 11.73 14.08 -13.43
CA LYS A 203 11.38 13.21 -12.29
C LYS A 203 9.87 13.14 -12.07
N ALA A 204 9.21 14.29 -12.01
CA ALA A 204 7.75 14.35 -11.85
C ALA A 204 7.02 13.68 -13.02
N ALA A 205 7.49 13.88 -14.26
CA ALA A 205 6.94 13.23 -15.44
C ALA A 205 7.14 11.70 -15.41
N GLN A 206 8.31 11.22 -14.98
CA GLN A 206 8.56 9.79 -14.81
C GLN A 206 7.60 9.17 -13.79
N TRP A 207 7.43 9.80 -12.62
CA TRP A 207 6.48 9.31 -11.61
C TRP A 207 5.05 9.32 -12.14
N ASN A 208 4.58 10.43 -12.71
CA ASN A 208 3.19 10.51 -13.17
C ASN A 208 2.85 9.46 -14.23
N ARG A 209 3.82 9.13 -15.08
CA ARG A 209 3.69 8.08 -16.09
C ARG A 209 3.62 6.66 -15.48
N LEU A 210 4.37 6.38 -14.42
CA LEU A 210 4.55 5.02 -13.88
C LEU A 210 3.70 4.73 -12.62
N MET A 211 3.39 5.75 -11.83
CA MET A 211 2.70 5.66 -10.54
C MET A 211 1.38 6.45 -10.51
N GLY A 212 1.24 7.51 -11.32
CA GLY A 212 0.10 8.42 -11.28
C GLY A 212 0.32 9.61 -10.34
N LYS A 213 -0.65 9.97 -9.50
CA LYS A 213 -0.58 11.21 -8.71
C LYS A 213 0.54 11.17 -7.66
N ARG A 214 1.39 12.19 -7.63
CA ARG A 214 2.37 12.44 -6.53
C ARG A 214 1.71 13.02 -5.29
N VAL A 215 0.78 13.95 -5.53
CA VAL A 215 0.07 14.71 -4.50
C VAL A 215 -1.41 14.39 -4.61
N TYR A 216 -2.02 13.96 -3.51
CA TYR A 216 -3.42 13.58 -3.49
C TYR A 216 -4.02 13.69 -2.10
N GLY A 217 -5.35 13.69 -2.05
CA GLY A 217 -6.11 13.54 -0.81
C GLY A 217 -7.26 12.56 -1.01
N PHE A 218 -7.58 11.80 0.03
CA PHE A 218 -8.76 10.94 0.08
C PHE A 218 -9.37 10.94 1.48
N SER A 219 -10.63 10.53 1.56
CA SER A 219 -11.37 10.46 2.82
C SER A 219 -11.76 9.02 3.13
N TYR A 220 -11.70 8.65 4.41
CA TYR A 220 -12.27 7.42 4.95
C TYR A 220 -13.05 7.80 6.22
N LEU A 221 -14.39 7.71 6.19
CA LEU A 221 -15.27 8.30 7.21
C LEU A 221 -14.90 9.77 7.52
N ASP A 222 -14.67 10.07 8.79
CA ASP A 222 -14.27 11.35 9.33
C ASP A 222 -12.74 11.56 9.29
N THR A 223 -11.97 10.61 8.74
CA THR A 223 -10.52 10.76 8.54
C THR A 223 -10.26 11.43 7.19
N ARG A 224 -9.38 12.43 7.18
CA ARG A 224 -8.83 13.03 5.94
C ARG A 224 -7.36 12.65 5.83
N ILE A 225 -7.00 12.08 4.68
CA ILE A 225 -5.63 11.62 4.41
C ILE A 225 -5.11 12.43 3.22
N ILE A 226 -3.90 12.96 3.36
CA ILE A 226 -3.19 13.67 2.29
C ILE A 226 -1.81 13.05 2.09
N GLY A 227 -1.45 12.81 0.84
CA GLY A 227 -0.12 12.43 0.40
C GLY A 227 0.58 13.63 -0.23
N ALA A 228 1.80 13.91 0.24
CA ALA A 228 2.58 15.07 -0.18
C ALA A 228 3.94 14.63 -0.71
N ASP A 229 4.40 15.31 -1.77
CA ASP A 229 5.74 15.14 -2.33
C ASP A 229 6.67 16.18 -1.71
N ASP A 230 7.32 15.81 -0.62
CA ASP A 230 8.30 16.66 0.07
C ASP A 230 9.72 16.49 -0.49
N TYR A 231 9.92 15.66 -1.52
CA TYR A 231 11.21 15.51 -2.18
C TYR A 231 11.33 16.47 -3.36
N LEU A 232 10.50 16.28 -4.40
CA LEU A 232 10.50 17.17 -5.56
C LEU A 232 9.86 18.50 -5.20
N GLY A 233 8.82 18.48 -4.37
CA GLY A 233 7.91 19.60 -4.23
C GLY A 233 7.25 20.00 -5.55
N ASP A 234 6.34 20.97 -5.47
CA ASP A 234 5.78 21.64 -6.66
C ASP A 234 6.01 23.16 -6.56
N PRO A 235 7.28 23.61 -6.64
CA PRO A 235 7.63 25.00 -6.48
C PRO A 235 7.13 25.80 -7.69
N VAL A 236 6.62 27.01 -7.44
CA VAL A 236 6.37 27.98 -8.53
C VAL A 236 7.67 28.72 -8.89
N ILE A 237 8.61 28.85 -7.92
CA ILE A 237 9.87 29.58 -8.08
C ILE A 237 11.06 28.83 -7.41
N ASP A 238 10.89 28.31 -6.19
CA ASP A 238 11.90 27.55 -5.43
C ASP A 238 11.20 26.54 -4.49
N ILE A 239 11.89 25.47 -4.05
CA ILE A 239 11.42 24.47 -3.07
C ILE A 239 12.10 24.78 -1.71
N PRO A 240 11.50 25.59 -0.84
CA PRO A 240 12.15 25.86 0.44
C PRO A 240 12.26 24.55 1.22
N ASN A 241 13.44 24.25 1.76
CA ASN A 241 13.66 23.06 2.59
C ASN A 241 12.69 22.97 3.77
N HIS A 242 12.20 24.12 4.26
CA HIS A 242 11.33 24.24 5.43
C HIS A 242 9.87 24.61 5.10
N ALA A 243 9.50 24.70 3.82
CA ALA A 243 8.12 25.00 3.42
C ALA A 243 7.73 24.28 2.10
N PRO A 244 7.87 22.94 2.02
CA PRO A 244 7.55 22.21 0.79
C PRO A 244 6.09 22.38 0.37
N MET A 245 5.17 22.74 1.28
CA MET A 245 3.75 22.97 0.96
C MET A 245 3.44 24.42 0.57
N SER A 246 4.43 25.30 0.38
CA SER A 246 4.18 26.69 -0.01
C SER A 246 3.74 26.87 -1.48
N GLY A 247 3.88 25.83 -2.32
CA GLY A 247 3.69 25.89 -3.77
C GLY A 247 2.33 25.38 -4.29
N LEU A 248 2.35 24.83 -5.52
CA LEU A 248 1.16 24.28 -6.17
C LEU A 248 0.54 23.13 -5.37
N GLN A 249 1.37 22.23 -4.83
CA GLN A 249 0.89 21.10 -4.03
C GLN A 249 0.12 21.55 -2.79
N GLY A 250 0.61 22.58 -2.08
CA GLY A 250 -0.09 23.10 -0.91
C GLY A 250 -1.47 23.62 -1.25
N ARG A 251 -1.61 24.33 -2.38
CA ARG A 251 -2.91 24.79 -2.87
C ARG A 251 -3.85 23.63 -3.22
N LEU A 252 -3.33 22.55 -3.79
CA LEU A 252 -4.11 21.34 -4.07
C LEU A 252 -4.59 20.68 -2.78
N LEU A 253 -3.71 20.55 -1.79
CA LEU A 253 -4.04 19.96 -0.49
C LEU A 253 -5.00 20.85 0.33
N ASP A 254 -4.83 22.17 0.29
CA ASP A 254 -5.75 23.16 0.87
C ASP A 254 -7.15 23.01 0.27
N SER A 255 -7.23 22.93 -1.06
CA SER A 255 -8.49 22.76 -1.80
C SER A 255 -9.18 21.45 -1.43
N PHE A 256 -8.43 20.35 -1.32
CA PHE A 256 -8.96 19.08 -0.85
C PHE A 256 -9.51 19.17 0.57
N LEU A 257 -8.75 19.72 1.53
CA LEU A 257 -9.17 19.84 2.92
C LEU A 257 -10.37 20.79 3.10
N HIS A 258 -10.51 21.78 2.22
CA HIS A 258 -11.68 22.65 2.17
C HIS A 258 -12.92 21.89 1.63
N THR A 259 -12.76 21.17 0.52
CA THR A 259 -13.87 20.51 -0.18
C THR A 259 -14.35 19.25 0.53
N ALA A 260 -13.43 18.40 1.00
CA ALA A 260 -13.74 17.18 1.74
C ALA A 260 -14.27 17.47 3.16
N GLY A 261 -14.22 18.73 3.58
CA GLY A 261 -14.53 19.16 4.93
C GLY A 261 -13.45 18.77 5.93
N HIS A 262 -13.63 19.27 7.16
CA HIS A 262 -12.59 19.23 8.17
C HIS A 262 -12.17 17.82 8.61
N GLY A 263 -13.10 16.86 8.64
CA GLY A 263 -12.90 15.59 9.33
C GLY A 263 -12.64 15.76 10.84
N LYS A 264 -12.50 14.63 11.54
CA LYS A 264 -12.09 14.57 12.95
C LYS A 264 -10.60 14.32 13.10
N ILE A 265 -10.04 13.43 12.27
CA ILE A 265 -8.60 13.15 12.21
C ILE A 265 -8.04 13.54 10.84
N ARG A 266 -6.82 14.07 10.84
CA ARG A 266 -6.07 14.43 9.63
C ARG A 266 -4.71 13.75 9.65
N ILE A 267 -4.43 13.00 8.59
CA ILE A 267 -3.18 12.26 8.40
C ILE A 267 -2.48 12.86 7.20
N MET A 268 -1.21 13.21 7.36
CA MET A 268 -0.33 13.61 6.27
C MET A 268 0.76 12.57 6.11
N ALA A 269 0.98 12.11 4.88
CA ALA A 269 2.11 11.28 4.50
C ALA A 269 3.11 12.12 3.70
N GLN A 270 4.37 12.08 4.10
CA GLN A 270 5.51 12.65 3.37
C GLN A 270 6.73 11.71 3.53
N HIS A 271 7.81 11.87 2.77
CA HIS A 271 8.94 10.95 2.86
C HIS A 271 10.00 11.43 3.88
N ARG A 272 10.41 12.69 3.81
CA ARG A 272 11.55 13.25 4.55
C ARG A 272 11.15 13.86 5.90
N PRO A 273 11.56 13.28 7.04
CA PRO A 273 11.23 13.81 8.37
C PRO A 273 11.97 15.12 8.71
N ASP A 274 12.96 15.53 7.92
CA ASP A 274 13.73 16.76 8.09
C ASP A 274 13.17 17.95 7.28
N ARG A 275 12.07 17.76 6.55
CA ARG A 275 11.39 18.78 5.72
C ARG A 275 9.96 19.09 6.16
N VAL A 276 9.64 18.89 7.43
CA VAL A 276 8.29 19.16 7.95
C VAL A 276 7.92 20.63 7.80
N ASP A 277 6.85 20.92 7.06
CA ASP A 277 6.24 22.25 6.97
C ASP A 277 5.33 22.49 8.19
N THR A 278 5.91 22.96 9.30
CA THR A 278 5.15 23.15 10.54
C THR A 278 4.04 24.19 10.41
N ALA A 279 4.21 25.20 9.54
CA ALA A 279 3.18 26.20 9.27
C ALA A 279 1.95 25.58 8.61
N PHE A 280 2.14 24.72 7.60
CA PHE A 280 1.05 23.96 6.99
C PHE A 280 0.40 22.99 7.98
N VAL A 281 1.22 22.21 8.70
CA VAL A 281 0.77 21.24 9.71
C VAL A 281 -0.10 21.90 10.77
N ASP A 282 0.31 23.06 11.28
CA ASP A 282 -0.42 23.80 12.31
C ASP A 282 -1.70 24.43 11.79
N ARG A 283 -1.62 25.10 10.63
CA ARG A 283 -2.79 25.72 9.98
C ARG A 283 -3.90 24.69 9.72
N HIS A 284 -3.51 23.49 9.30
CA HIS A 284 -4.43 22.40 9.00
C HIS A 284 -4.61 21.42 10.15
N LYS A 285 -4.12 21.69 11.36
CA LYS A 285 -4.28 20.82 12.53
C LYS A 285 -4.06 19.34 12.18
N ILE A 286 -2.95 19.03 11.53
CA ILE A 286 -2.62 17.65 11.18
C ILE A 286 -2.38 16.87 12.48
N HIS A 287 -2.99 15.71 12.62
CA HIS A 287 -2.90 14.91 13.85
C HIS A 287 -1.73 13.93 13.78
N ILE A 288 -1.56 13.30 12.61
CA ILE A 288 -0.53 12.30 12.36
C ILE A 288 0.25 12.69 11.11
N LEU A 289 1.57 12.76 11.23
CA LEU A 289 2.52 12.97 10.14
C LEU A 289 3.39 11.72 9.99
N LEU A 290 3.14 10.97 8.93
CA LEU A 290 3.82 9.73 8.56
C LEU A 290 5.06 10.07 7.72
N ASN A 291 6.22 9.50 8.08
CA ASN A 291 7.50 9.71 7.41
C ASN A 291 8.29 8.40 7.15
N GLY A 292 9.31 8.50 6.30
CA GLY A 292 10.27 7.45 5.94
C GLY A 292 11.73 7.85 6.07
N HIS A 293 12.51 7.57 5.01
CA HIS A 293 13.85 8.09 4.68
C HIS A 293 15.02 7.59 5.55
N ASN A 294 14.88 7.72 6.86
CA ASN A 294 15.98 7.43 7.80
C ASN A 294 16.12 5.93 8.14
N HIS A 295 15.24 5.09 7.59
CA HIS A 295 15.16 3.63 7.79
C HIS A 295 15.04 3.13 9.23
N ARG A 296 15.07 4.02 10.23
CA ARG A 296 15.00 3.67 11.65
C ARG A 296 13.66 4.12 12.22
N PRO A 297 12.97 3.26 12.97
CA PRO A 297 11.78 3.68 13.69
C PRO A 297 12.08 4.90 14.58
N HIS A 298 11.14 5.83 14.64
CA HIS A 298 11.22 7.02 15.48
C HIS A 298 9.84 7.62 15.67
N GLN A 299 9.68 8.38 16.74
CA GLN A 299 8.51 9.19 17.01
C GLN A 299 8.93 10.49 17.69
N SER A 300 8.20 11.56 17.40
CA SER A 300 8.38 12.89 17.99
C SER A 300 7.09 13.67 17.82
N PHE A 301 6.99 14.84 18.45
CA PHE A 301 5.92 15.79 18.19
C PHE A 301 6.50 17.03 17.50
N VAL A 302 5.76 17.60 16.57
CA VAL A 302 6.14 18.79 15.80
C VAL A 302 4.98 19.77 15.75
N GLY A 303 5.26 21.05 15.54
CA GLY A 303 4.24 22.09 15.43
C GLY A 303 3.66 22.56 16.77
N SER A 304 2.77 23.54 16.69
CA SER A 304 1.92 24.03 17.78
C SER A 304 0.62 23.24 17.90
N THR A 305 0.15 22.62 16.81
CA THR A 305 -0.69 21.42 16.93
C THR A 305 0.24 20.29 17.34
N PRO A 306 0.03 19.55 18.44
CA PRO A 306 0.94 18.47 18.83
C PRO A 306 0.79 17.28 17.87
N THR A 307 1.32 17.43 16.65
CA THR A 307 1.22 16.46 15.57
C THR A 307 2.20 15.34 15.83
N LEU A 308 1.72 14.09 15.85
CA LEU A 308 2.57 12.92 15.95
C LEU A 308 3.39 12.76 14.66
N ASN A 309 4.68 13.06 14.71
CA ASN A 309 5.63 12.80 13.64
C ASN A 309 6.28 11.42 13.85
N ILE A 310 5.99 10.46 12.97
CA ILE A 310 6.29 9.05 13.20
C ILE A 310 6.77 8.32 11.94
N ARG A 311 7.70 7.38 12.14
CA ARG A 311 8.23 6.49 11.08
C ARG A 311 8.38 5.04 11.58
N PRO A 312 8.16 4.02 10.72
CA PRO A 312 8.18 2.62 11.10
C PRO A 312 9.59 2.03 11.07
N GLY A 313 10.46 2.49 10.18
CA GLY A 313 11.65 1.78 9.73
C GLY A 313 11.47 1.27 8.30
N ALA A 314 12.49 0.65 7.71
CA ALA A 314 12.37 0.07 6.37
C ALA A 314 11.67 -1.28 6.42
N VAL A 315 10.73 -1.51 5.49
CA VAL A 315 9.98 -2.77 5.45
C VAL A 315 10.81 -3.90 4.84
N CYS A 316 11.32 -3.76 3.61
CA CYS A 316 11.96 -4.86 2.86
C CYS A 316 13.30 -4.54 2.17
N ARG A 317 13.95 -3.43 2.54
CA ARG A 317 15.22 -2.97 1.95
C ARG A 317 16.37 -3.99 2.04
N SER A 318 17.02 -4.27 0.90
CA SER A 318 18.23 -5.09 0.86
C SER A 318 19.50 -4.37 1.35
N GLY A 319 20.53 -5.15 1.69
CA GLY A 319 21.87 -4.66 2.05
C GLY A 319 21.96 -3.88 3.36
N GLU A 320 21.04 -4.09 4.30
CA GLU A 320 21.17 -3.57 5.68
C GLU A 320 21.55 -4.67 6.68
N ILE A 321 22.27 -5.70 6.23
CA ILE A 321 22.55 -6.93 7.01
C ILE A 321 23.23 -6.62 8.35
N ALA A 322 24.23 -5.74 8.38
CA ALA A 322 24.91 -5.42 9.64
C ALA A 322 24.03 -4.65 10.66
N LYS A 323 22.94 -4.02 10.21
CA LYS A 323 22.10 -3.13 11.03
C LYS A 323 20.63 -3.54 11.07
N TRP A 324 20.27 -4.70 10.52
CA TRP A 324 18.88 -5.13 10.30
C TRP A 324 18.00 -5.01 11.55
N LYS A 325 18.58 -5.31 12.74
CA LYS A 325 17.87 -5.22 14.03
C LYS A 325 17.32 -3.81 14.34
N LYS A 326 17.93 -2.78 13.76
CA LYS A 326 17.57 -1.37 13.95
C LYS A 326 16.81 -0.76 12.78
N THR A 327 16.83 -1.40 11.60
CA THR A 327 16.37 -0.75 10.36
C THR A 327 15.36 -1.53 9.54
N LEU A 328 15.44 -2.87 9.49
CA LEU A 328 14.75 -3.66 8.48
C LEU A 328 13.55 -4.40 9.06
N GLY A 329 12.57 -4.77 8.25
CA GLY A 329 11.45 -5.64 8.62
C GLY A 329 10.34 -4.94 9.40
N PHE A 330 10.37 -3.61 9.50
CA PHE A 330 9.48 -2.87 10.39
C PHE A 330 8.24 -2.30 9.69
N PHE A 331 7.13 -2.24 10.43
CA PHE A 331 5.88 -1.57 10.07
C PHE A 331 5.18 -1.04 11.34
N ARG A 332 4.11 -0.28 11.16
CA ARG A 332 3.23 0.15 12.27
C ARG A 332 1.76 -0.04 11.91
N ILE A 333 0.95 -0.35 12.91
CA ILE A 333 -0.51 -0.38 12.81
C ILE A 333 -1.05 0.84 13.54
N PHE A 334 -2.02 1.51 12.92
CA PHE A 334 -2.78 2.59 13.54
C PHE A 334 -4.25 2.18 13.63
N THR A 335 -4.89 2.54 14.72
CA THR A 335 -6.33 2.38 14.94
C THR A 335 -6.93 3.76 15.15
N ILE A 336 -7.86 4.16 14.30
CA ILE A 336 -8.60 5.42 14.41
C ILE A 336 -9.99 5.10 14.95
N ASP A 337 -10.36 5.76 16.04
CA ASP A 337 -11.71 5.69 16.62
C ASP A 337 -12.27 7.10 16.78
N SER A 338 -13.12 7.49 15.83
CA SER A 338 -13.70 8.83 15.72
C SER A 338 -12.64 9.94 15.67
N ASP A 339 -12.41 10.65 16.77
CA ASP A 339 -11.49 11.77 16.96
C ASP A 339 -10.25 11.40 17.79
N THR A 340 -10.08 10.11 18.08
CA THR A 340 -8.91 9.58 18.78
C THR A 340 -8.19 8.57 17.91
N PHE A 341 -6.92 8.31 18.25
CA PHE A 341 -6.15 7.28 17.59
C PHE A 341 -5.18 6.59 18.54
N GLN A 342 -4.90 5.34 18.23
CA GLN A 342 -3.85 4.54 18.86
C GLN A 342 -2.90 4.04 17.77
N TYR A 343 -1.67 3.72 18.16
CA TYR A 343 -0.66 3.20 17.25
C TYR A 343 0.23 2.20 17.95
N SER A 344 0.68 1.19 17.21
CA SER A 344 1.59 0.17 17.72
C SER A 344 2.99 0.73 17.94
N PRO A 345 3.82 0.12 18.81
CA PRO A 345 5.27 0.23 18.67
C PRO A 345 5.72 -0.22 17.27
N PRO A 346 6.98 0.02 16.85
CA PRO A 346 7.51 -0.57 15.63
C PRO A 346 7.40 -2.10 15.71
N LEU A 347 6.56 -2.68 14.87
CA LEU A 347 6.39 -4.13 14.76
C LEU A 347 7.33 -4.64 13.70
N ARG A 348 7.84 -5.85 13.87
CA ARG A 348 8.69 -6.51 12.88
C ARG A 348 7.96 -7.74 12.34
N PHE A 349 7.77 -7.90 11.03
CA PHE A 349 6.91 -8.99 10.54
C PHE A 349 7.53 -10.40 10.65
N CYS A 350 8.85 -10.51 10.80
CA CYS A 350 9.56 -11.77 11.04
C CYS A 350 10.64 -11.61 12.12
N LYS A 351 11.17 -12.71 12.68
CA LYS A 351 12.22 -12.67 13.71
C LYS A 351 13.56 -12.17 13.16
N ASN A 352 13.95 -12.59 11.95
CA ASN A 352 15.18 -12.19 11.28
C ASN A 352 14.97 -11.96 9.77
N PRO A 353 14.89 -10.71 9.29
CA PRO A 353 14.67 -10.39 7.87
C PRO A 353 15.91 -10.57 7.00
N THR A 354 17.03 -11.07 7.53
CA THR A 354 18.20 -11.43 6.71
C THR A 354 18.36 -12.93 6.53
N ALA A 355 17.44 -13.74 7.05
CA ALA A 355 17.40 -15.17 6.76
C ALA A 355 17.00 -15.40 5.29
N ALA A 356 17.28 -16.59 4.77
CA ALA A 356 16.78 -16.96 3.46
C ALA A 356 15.24 -17.01 3.48
N TYR A 357 14.60 -16.83 2.31
CA TYR A 357 13.14 -16.73 2.19
C TYR A 357 12.38 -17.88 2.88
N ASP A 358 12.82 -19.13 2.70
CA ASP A 358 12.20 -20.32 3.29
C ASP A 358 12.54 -20.52 4.78
N GLU A 359 13.48 -19.75 5.32
CA GLU A 359 13.92 -19.78 6.72
C GLU A 359 13.34 -18.62 7.54
N LEU A 360 12.51 -17.77 6.92
CA LEU A 360 11.88 -16.64 7.60
C LEU A 360 10.86 -17.13 8.63
N ILE A 361 11.19 -16.94 9.91
CA ILE A 361 10.26 -17.20 11.01
C ILE A 361 9.36 -15.97 11.17
N MET A 362 8.09 -16.13 10.81
CA MET A 362 7.09 -15.06 10.82
C MET A 362 6.55 -14.78 12.22
N ASN A 363 6.15 -13.52 12.49
CA ASN A 363 5.52 -13.13 13.76
C ASN A 363 3.99 -13.21 13.73
N LEU A 364 3.41 -13.47 12.56
CA LEU A 364 1.98 -13.72 12.39
C LEU A 364 1.81 -14.74 11.27
N THR A 365 1.17 -15.87 11.54
CA THR A 365 0.89 -16.91 10.54
C THR A 365 -0.59 -17.25 10.49
N LEU A 366 -1.01 -17.76 9.33
CA LEU A 366 -2.32 -18.35 9.12
C LEU A 366 -2.14 -19.66 8.35
N ASP A 367 -2.28 -20.78 9.05
CA ASP A 367 -2.04 -22.11 8.52
C ASP A 367 -3.36 -22.88 8.39
N PHE A 368 -3.64 -23.44 7.22
CA PHE A 368 -4.80 -24.31 7.02
C PHE A 368 -4.40 -25.78 7.17
N LYS A 369 -5.27 -26.57 7.80
CA LYS A 369 -5.08 -28.01 7.97
C LYS A 369 -5.24 -28.78 6.66
N TRP A 370 -6.15 -28.33 5.80
CA TRP A 370 -6.39 -28.87 4.47
C TRP A 370 -6.32 -27.75 3.42
N ASP A 371 -6.10 -28.15 2.18
CA ASP A 371 -6.05 -27.23 1.04
C ASP A 371 -7.29 -26.33 0.98
N ASN A 372 -7.05 -25.02 0.98
CA ASN A 372 -8.08 -23.98 0.95
C ASN A 372 -8.47 -23.63 -0.50
N THR A 373 -8.85 -24.65 -1.26
CA THR A 373 -9.00 -24.59 -2.73
C THR A 373 -10.45 -24.73 -3.21
N GLY A 374 -11.42 -24.79 -2.29
CA GLY A 374 -12.83 -24.95 -2.63
C GLY A 374 -13.30 -26.41 -2.77
N GLN A 375 -12.46 -27.40 -2.50
CA GLN A 375 -12.87 -28.81 -2.60
C GLN A 375 -13.44 -29.38 -1.29
N ALA A 376 -13.02 -28.83 -0.15
CA ALA A 376 -13.38 -29.37 1.16
C ALA A 376 -14.78 -28.91 1.63
N THR A 377 -15.48 -29.77 2.38
CA THR A 377 -16.71 -29.43 3.13
C THR A 377 -16.43 -29.13 4.60
N PHE A 378 -15.17 -29.26 5.02
CA PHE A 378 -14.66 -28.98 6.35
C PHE A 378 -13.21 -28.48 6.24
N ASN A 379 -12.84 -27.45 6.98
CA ASN A 379 -11.44 -27.04 7.12
C ASN A 379 -11.20 -26.40 8.50
N GLU A 380 -9.93 -26.29 8.88
CA GLU A 380 -9.45 -25.72 10.12
C GLU A 380 -8.30 -24.77 9.77
N ALA A 381 -8.38 -23.54 10.27
CA ALA A 381 -7.33 -22.53 10.11
C ALA A 381 -6.80 -22.15 11.49
N ARG A 382 -5.48 -22.15 11.64
CA ARG A 382 -4.80 -21.72 12.85
C ARG A 382 -4.11 -20.39 12.60
N ILE A 383 -4.51 -19.37 13.36
CA ILE A 383 -3.84 -18.07 13.41
C ILE A 383 -2.90 -18.06 14.61
N THR A 384 -1.63 -17.72 14.40
CA THR A 384 -0.64 -17.59 15.47
C THR A 384 -0.07 -16.18 15.47
N ASN A 385 -0.23 -15.47 16.57
CA ASN A 385 0.22 -14.09 16.77
C ASN A 385 1.34 -14.05 17.81
N ASP A 386 2.57 -13.88 17.35
CA ASP A 386 3.78 -13.73 18.17
C ASP A 386 4.11 -12.24 18.45
N PHE A 387 3.20 -11.31 18.15
CA PHE A 387 3.36 -9.93 18.58
C PHE A 387 2.95 -9.77 20.05
N ASP A 388 3.57 -8.80 20.72
CA ASP A 388 3.20 -8.37 22.08
C ASP A 388 1.95 -7.47 22.12
N ILE A 389 1.15 -7.47 21.05
CA ILE A 389 -0.07 -6.69 20.94
C ILE A 389 -1.22 -7.58 20.46
N ASP A 390 -2.42 -7.25 20.91
CA ASP A 390 -3.64 -7.84 20.38
C ASP A 390 -3.90 -7.33 18.96
N LEU A 391 -4.34 -8.24 18.10
CA LEU A 391 -4.77 -7.96 16.74
C LEU A 391 -6.26 -8.30 16.61
N PRO A 392 -7.16 -7.35 16.86
CA PRO A 392 -8.59 -7.61 16.70
C PRO A 392 -8.96 -7.81 15.24
N ASN A 393 -10.09 -8.44 14.93
CA ASN A 393 -10.69 -8.49 13.60
C ASN A 393 -9.75 -8.94 12.45
N CYS A 394 -8.77 -9.81 12.73
CA CYS A 394 -7.97 -10.46 11.69
C CYS A 394 -8.89 -11.23 10.72
N ASN A 395 -8.46 -11.35 9.46
CA ASN A 395 -9.23 -12.00 8.41
C ASN A 395 -8.76 -13.42 8.15
N ILE A 396 -9.68 -14.37 8.18
CA ILE A 396 -9.48 -15.71 7.63
C ILE A 396 -10.44 -15.88 6.45
N ARG A 397 -9.89 -16.11 5.26
CA ARG A 397 -10.68 -16.44 4.06
C ARG A 397 -10.71 -17.94 3.87
N PHE A 398 -11.87 -18.56 3.99
CA PHE A 398 -12.10 -19.95 3.65
C PHE A 398 -12.69 -20.04 2.24
N VAL A 399 -12.07 -20.83 1.36
CA VAL A 399 -12.63 -21.19 0.05
C VAL A 399 -13.09 -22.63 0.16
N MET A 400 -14.42 -22.81 0.22
CA MET A 400 -15.04 -24.10 0.52
C MET A 400 -15.84 -24.61 -0.68
N ALA A 401 -16.13 -25.91 -0.69
CA ALA A 401 -17.10 -26.47 -1.64
C ALA A 401 -18.42 -25.70 -1.58
N LYS A 402 -19.19 -25.70 -2.66
CA LYS A 402 -20.47 -25.00 -2.66
C LYS A 402 -21.40 -25.50 -1.54
N GLY A 403 -21.95 -24.59 -0.73
CA GLY A 403 -22.88 -24.95 0.34
C GLY A 403 -23.06 -23.86 1.39
N LYS A 404 -23.88 -24.17 2.40
CA LYS A 404 -24.03 -23.32 3.59
C LYS A 404 -23.08 -23.81 4.67
N TYR A 405 -22.45 -22.89 5.39
CA TYR A 405 -21.41 -23.20 6.38
C TYR A 405 -21.65 -22.49 7.69
N LYS A 406 -21.06 -23.03 8.75
CA LYS A 406 -20.92 -22.40 10.06
C LYS A 406 -19.45 -22.40 10.48
N VAL A 407 -19.09 -21.47 11.35
CA VAL A 407 -17.75 -21.37 11.94
C VAL A 407 -17.79 -21.67 13.45
N SER A 408 -16.72 -22.23 14.01
CA SER A 408 -16.65 -22.49 15.46
C SER A 408 -16.40 -21.23 16.28
N GLU A 409 -15.70 -20.26 15.71
CA GLU A 409 -15.36 -18.99 16.35
C GLU A 409 -15.30 -17.86 15.31
N GLY A 410 -15.39 -16.62 15.79
CA GLY A 410 -15.38 -15.44 14.95
C GLY A 410 -16.75 -15.13 14.35
N THR A 411 -16.76 -14.19 13.41
CA THR A 411 -17.98 -13.75 12.72
C THR A 411 -17.77 -13.82 11.22
N ILE A 412 -18.66 -14.54 10.51
CA ILE A 412 -18.73 -14.48 9.05
C ILE A 412 -19.24 -13.08 8.67
N TYR A 413 -18.39 -12.24 8.09
CA TYR A 413 -18.80 -10.88 7.68
C TYR A 413 -19.17 -10.81 6.20
N GLN A 414 -18.69 -11.76 5.40
CA GLN A 414 -18.97 -11.83 3.98
C GLN A 414 -19.03 -13.28 3.52
N ILE A 415 -19.95 -13.52 2.60
CA ILE A 415 -20.07 -14.76 1.83
C ILE A 415 -20.11 -14.35 0.35
N ILE A 416 -19.25 -14.96 -0.47
CA ILE A 416 -19.29 -14.84 -1.92
C ILE A 416 -19.64 -16.22 -2.49
N GLU A 417 -20.79 -16.32 -3.14
CA GLU A 417 -21.25 -17.54 -3.78
C GLU A 417 -20.86 -17.54 -5.25
N THR A 418 -20.12 -18.55 -5.69
CA THR A 418 -19.80 -18.75 -7.11
C THR A 418 -20.56 -19.96 -7.67
N SER A 419 -20.35 -20.27 -8.95
CA SER A 419 -20.88 -21.52 -9.53
C SER A 419 -20.28 -22.76 -8.88
N GLU A 420 -19.02 -22.69 -8.42
CA GLU A 420 -18.21 -23.83 -7.99
C GLU A 420 -17.98 -23.90 -6.47
N TYR A 421 -17.84 -22.73 -5.82
CA TYR A 421 -17.37 -22.61 -4.43
C TYR A 421 -18.20 -21.63 -3.63
N THR A 422 -18.09 -21.72 -2.31
CA THR A 422 -18.56 -20.72 -1.35
C THR A 422 -17.34 -20.15 -0.64
N VAL A 423 -17.10 -18.85 -0.79
CA VAL A 423 -16.00 -18.14 -0.10
C VAL A 423 -16.56 -17.47 1.14
N LEU A 424 -15.97 -17.76 2.30
CA LEU A 424 -16.34 -17.18 3.58
C LEU A 424 -15.20 -16.35 4.11
N ASP A 425 -15.45 -15.08 4.36
CA ASP A 425 -14.52 -14.25 5.11
C ASP A 425 -14.96 -14.14 6.57
N VAL A 426 -14.06 -14.52 7.46
CA VAL A 426 -14.30 -14.65 8.89
C VAL A 426 -13.41 -13.67 9.64
N ARG A 427 -14.02 -12.87 10.53
CA ARG A 427 -13.31 -12.00 11.48
C ARG A 427 -13.07 -12.73 12.78
N VAL A 428 -11.83 -12.71 13.23
CA VAL A 428 -11.42 -13.28 14.52
C VAL A 428 -10.36 -12.42 15.18
N ASP A 429 -10.45 -12.28 16.50
CA ASP A 429 -9.41 -11.62 17.28
C ASP A 429 -8.26 -12.58 17.55
N ALA A 430 -7.02 -12.13 17.32
CA ALA A 430 -5.80 -12.83 17.68
C ALA A 430 -5.11 -12.09 18.84
N GLY A 431 -5.13 -12.69 20.03
CA GLY A 431 -4.50 -12.11 21.21
C GLY A 431 -2.97 -12.05 21.08
N ALA A 432 -2.32 -11.17 21.84
CA ALA A 432 -0.85 -11.11 21.93
C ALA A 432 -0.26 -12.45 22.39
N GLN A 433 0.86 -12.87 21.78
CA GLN A 433 1.57 -14.11 22.11
C GLN A 433 0.65 -15.33 22.20
N SER A 434 -0.28 -15.48 21.25
CA SER A 434 -1.33 -16.50 21.30
C SER A 434 -1.50 -17.23 19.97
N SER A 435 -2.11 -18.41 20.04
CA SER A 435 -2.54 -19.16 18.86
C SER A 435 -4.02 -19.54 19.03
N LYS A 436 -4.75 -19.54 17.92
CA LYS A 436 -6.19 -19.79 17.90
C LYS A 436 -6.58 -20.60 16.66
N GLU A 437 -7.49 -21.53 16.84
CA GLU A 437 -8.01 -22.39 15.77
C GLU A 437 -9.47 -22.04 15.45
N VAL A 438 -9.77 -21.85 14.17
CA VAL A 438 -11.12 -21.61 13.66
C VAL A 438 -11.47 -22.73 12.69
N THR A 439 -12.56 -23.43 12.95
CA THR A 439 -13.08 -24.48 12.06
C THR A 439 -14.26 -23.95 11.26
N VAL A 440 -14.38 -24.42 10.02
CA VAL A 440 -15.53 -24.18 9.15
C VAL A 440 -16.11 -25.53 8.73
N THR A 441 -17.43 -25.69 8.86
CA THR A 441 -18.12 -26.96 8.59
C THR A 441 -19.40 -26.70 7.82
N LYS A 442 -19.65 -27.51 6.78
CA LYS A 442 -20.90 -27.49 6.02
C LYS A 442 -22.10 -27.83 6.92
N GLN A 443 -23.19 -27.09 6.76
CA GLN A 443 -24.44 -27.26 7.53
C GLN A 443 -25.27 -28.44 7.04
#